data_AF-A0A7J7GUW4-F1
#
_entry.id   AF-A0A7J7GUW4-F1
#
_cell.length_a   1.000
_cell.length_b   1.000
_cell.length_c   1.000
_cell.angle_alpha   90.00
_cell.angle_beta   90.00
_cell.angle_gamma   90.00
#
_symmetry.space_group_name_H-M   'P 1'
#
loop_
_entity.id
_entity.type
_entity.pdbx_description
1 polymer ?
#
loop_
_entity_poly.entity_id
_entity_poly.type
_entity_poly.pdbx_seq_one_letter_code
_entity_poly.pdbx_strand_id
1 'polypeptide(L)'
;MVLLELFSMYRDWQEAKIQTISKKQEEVENKIEVADALTVKLLQRFNYSLSTMKSTSHHLSEVHALQVDLGELKGRLTEAISNCDSLCKRINSEGPESLRSSVKPFSVTR
;
A
#
# COMPACT_ATOMS: atom_id res chain seq x y z
N MET A 1 63.33 -14.96 -46.27
CA MET A 1 63.38 -14.92 -44.79
C MET A 1 62.45 -13.86 -44.22
N VAL A 2 62.61 -12.58 -44.59
CA VAL A 2 61.79 -11.43 -44.14
C VAL A 2 60.26 -11.62 -44.27
N LEU A 3 59.78 -12.22 -45.37
CA LEU A 3 58.34 -12.43 -45.58
C LEU A 3 57.70 -13.38 -44.54
N LEU A 4 58.43 -14.41 -44.12
CA LEU A 4 57.93 -15.38 -43.14
C LEU A 4 57.85 -14.78 -41.74
N GLU A 5 58.84 -13.95 -41.38
CA GLU A 5 58.84 -13.20 -40.12
C GLU A 5 57.68 -12.21 -40.05
N LEU A 6 57.41 -11.49 -41.14
CA LEU A 6 56.26 -10.59 -41.22
C LEU A 6 54.92 -11.33 -41.02
N PHE A 7 54.74 -12.49 -41.67
CA PHE A 7 53.55 -13.30 -41.47
C PHE A 7 53.43 -13.84 -40.04
N SER A 8 54.55 -14.19 -39.40
CA SER A 8 54.55 -14.61 -37.99
C SER A 8 54.09 -13.47 -37.09
N MET A 9 54.69 -12.29 -37.22
CA MET A 9 54.32 -11.10 -36.46
C MET A 9 52.85 -10.73 -36.65
N TYR A 10 52.34 -10.84 -37.88
CA TYR A 10 50.93 -10.59 -38.17
C TYR A 10 50.01 -11.60 -37.48
N ARG A 11 50.36 -12.90 -37.49
CA ARG A 11 49.59 -13.93 -36.78
C ARG A 11 49.59 -13.71 -35.27
N ASP A 12 50.73 -13.39 -34.68
CA ASP A 12 50.85 -13.14 -33.25
C ASP A 12 50.02 -11.92 -32.84
N TRP A 13 50.05 -10.87 -33.66
CA TRP A 13 49.20 -9.69 -33.47
C TRP A 13 47.70 -10.03 -33.60
N GLN A 14 47.32 -10.81 -34.62
CA GLN A 14 45.94 -11.26 -34.81
C GLN A 14 45.43 -12.06 -33.60
N GLU A 15 46.22 -13.02 -33.13
CA GLU A 15 45.87 -13.85 -31.98
C GLU A 15 45.69 -13.00 -30.71
N ALA A 16 46.62 -12.07 -30.44
CA ALA A 16 46.49 -11.15 -29.32
C ALA A 16 45.24 -10.26 -29.42
N LYS A 17 44.85 -9.85 -30.64
CA LYS A 17 43.61 -9.09 -30.86
C LYS A 17 42.37 -9.94 -30.61
N ILE A 18 42.34 -11.17 -31.10
CA ILE A 18 41.24 -12.12 -30.86
C ILE A 18 41.05 -12.31 -29.36
N GLN A 19 42.12 -12.62 -28.62
CA GLN A 19 42.04 -12.80 -27.16
C GLN A 19 41.52 -11.57 -26.43
N THR A 20 41.96 -10.38 -26.85
CA THR A 20 41.47 -9.11 -26.26
C THR A 20 39.98 -8.90 -26.53
N ILE A 21 39.51 -9.22 -27.74
CA ILE A 21 38.10 -9.09 -28.12
C ILE A 21 37.25 -10.11 -27.35
N SER A 22 37.67 -11.37 -27.32
CA SER A 22 36.97 -12.45 -26.61
C SER A 22 36.81 -12.13 -25.13
N LYS A 23 37.86 -11.64 -24.47
CA LYS A 23 37.79 -11.24 -23.06
C LYS A 23 36.79 -10.11 -22.83
N LYS A 24 36.80 -9.08 -23.68
CA LYS A 24 35.83 -7.98 -23.58
C LYS A 24 34.40 -8.44 -23.83
N GLN A 25 34.21 -9.37 -24.75
CA GLN A 25 32.89 -9.93 -25.05
C GLN A 25 32.35 -10.71 -23.85
N GLU A 26 33.17 -11.55 -23.23
CA GLU A 26 32.82 -12.27 -22.00
C GLU A 26 32.47 -11.31 -20.85
N GLU A 27 33.25 -10.24 -20.65
CA GLU A 27 32.95 -9.22 -19.65
C GLU A 27 31.62 -8.50 -19.90
N VAL A 28 31.26 -8.26 -21.16
CA VAL A 28 29.97 -7.64 -21.53
C VAL A 28 28.82 -8.61 -21.33
N GLU A 29 28.98 -9.87 -21.74
CA GLU A 29 27.96 -10.92 -21.60
C GLU A 29 27.62 -11.17 -20.13
N ASN A 30 28.64 -11.30 -19.26
CA ASN A 30 28.44 -11.41 -17.81
C ASN A 30 27.67 -10.21 -17.22
N LYS A 31 27.90 -8.99 -17.71
CA LYS A 31 27.16 -7.80 -17.25
C LYS A 31 25.71 -7.81 -17.71
N ILE A 32 25.44 -8.28 -18.93
CA ILE A 32 24.08 -8.42 -19.47
C ILE A 32 23.31 -9.44 -18.65
N GLU A 33 23.88 -10.62 -18.37
CA GLU A 33 23.23 -11.65 -17.56
C GLU A 33 22.84 -11.14 -16.17
N VAL A 34 23.73 -10.41 -15.52
CA VAL A 34 23.45 -9.80 -14.21
C VAL A 34 22.35 -8.74 -14.33
N ALA A 35 22.39 -7.89 -15.36
CA ALA A 35 21.38 -6.85 -15.58
C ALA A 35 19.99 -7.46 -15.84
N ASP A 36 19.90 -8.53 -16.62
CA ASP A 36 18.65 -9.24 -16.90
C ASP A 36 18.08 -9.88 -15.64
N ALA A 37 18.92 -10.57 -14.86
CA ALA A 37 18.52 -11.16 -13.58
C ALA A 37 18.03 -10.11 -12.59
N LEU A 38 18.67 -8.93 -12.53
CA LEU A 38 18.25 -7.81 -11.70
C LEU A 38 16.92 -7.21 -12.18
N THR A 39 16.75 -7.05 -13.49
CA THR A 39 15.54 -6.49 -14.09
C THR A 39 14.31 -7.35 -13.77
N VAL A 40 14.43 -8.67 -13.90
CA VAL A 40 13.35 -9.60 -13.53
C VAL A 40 12.99 -9.48 -12.04
N LYS A 41 13.98 -9.46 -11.15
CA LYS A 41 13.76 -9.31 -9.70
C LYS A 41 13.10 -7.98 -9.34
N LEU A 42 13.52 -6.90 -10.00
CA LEU A 42 12.92 -5.58 -9.81
C LEU A 42 11.46 -5.58 -10.26
N LEU A 43 11.17 -6.11 -11.45
CA LEU A 43 9.80 -6.19 -11.97
C LEU A 43 8.88 -7.00 -11.04
N GLN A 44 9.35 -8.14 -10.53
CA GLN A 44 8.61 -8.95 -9.57
C GLN A 44 8.29 -8.17 -8.29
N ARG A 45 9.28 -7.46 -7.71
CA ARG A 45 9.07 -6.62 -6.52
C ARG A 45 8.10 -5.47 -6.79
N PHE A 46 8.23 -4.80 -7.92
CA PHE A 46 7.32 -3.72 -8.30
C PHE A 46 5.88 -4.21 -8.42
N ASN A 47 5.64 -5.34 -9.08
CA ASN A 47 4.31 -5.91 -9.21
C ASN A 47 3.70 -6.33 -7.87
N TYR A 48 4.51 -6.92 -6.99
CA TYR A 48 4.07 -7.26 -5.63
C TYR A 48 3.69 -6.01 -4.83
N SER A 49 4.54 -4.97 -4.84
CA SER A 49 4.25 -3.70 -4.17
C SER A 49 2.97 -3.06 -4.72
N LEU A 50 2.79 -3.06 -6.04
CA LEU A 50 1.60 -2.51 -6.68
C LEU A 50 0.32 -3.25 -6.25
N SER A 51 0.36 -4.58 -6.22
CA SER A 51 -0.77 -5.40 -5.76
C SER A 51 -1.11 -5.11 -4.29
N THR A 52 -0.08 -5.05 -3.43
CA THR A 52 -0.24 -4.73 -2.00
C THR A 52 -0.85 -3.34 -1.82
N MET A 53 -0.36 -2.32 -2.52
CA MET A 53 -0.89 -0.96 -2.46
C MET A 53 -2.36 -0.88 -2.90
N LYS A 54 -2.75 -1.63 -3.94
CA LYS A 54 -4.15 -1.69 -4.38
C LYS A 54 -5.05 -2.29 -3.29
N SER A 55 -4.62 -3.38 -2.66
CA SER A 55 -5.36 -4.01 -1.54
C SER A 55 -5.46 -3.06 -0.35
N THR A 56 -4.36 -2.42 0.06
CA THR A 56 -4.39 -1.44 1.15
C THR A 56 -5.32 -0.27 0.85
N SER A 57 -5.29 0.26 -0.37
CA SER A 57 -6.18 1.34 -0.81
C SER A 57 -7.65 0.93 -0.72
N HIS A 58 -7.98 -0.28 -1.16
CA HIS A 58 -9.33 -0.84 -1.05
C HIS A 58 -9.80 -0.92 0.40
N HIS A 59 -8.99 -1.52 1.30
CA HIS A 59 -9.33 -1.61 2.72
C HIS A 59 -9.47 -0.25 3.40
N LEU A 60 -8.65 0.74 3.04
CA LEU A 60 -8.79 2.10 3.55
C LEU A 60 -10.10 2.75 3.11
N SER A 61 -10.55 2.48 1.88
CA SER A 61 -11.87 2.92 1.40
C SER A 61 -13.01 2.30 2.19
N GLU A 62 -12.91 1.01 2.54
CA GLU A 62 -13.92 0.32 3.37
C GLU A 62 -13.96 0.89 4.79
N VAL A 63 -12.79 1.13 5.41
CA VAL A 63 -12.69 1.78 6.72
C VAL A 63 -13.28 3.18 6.70
N HIS A 64 -13.04 3.95 5.63
CA HIS A 64 -13.60 5.28 5.49
C HIS A 64 -15.14 5.25 5.43
N ALA A 65 -15.73 4.32 4.67
CA ALA A 65 -17.17 4.13 4.62
C ALA A 65 -17.75 3.79 6.01
N LEU A 66 -17.13 2.84 6.74
CA LEU A 66 -17.54 2.48 8.09
C LEU A 66 -17.44 3.66 9.08
N GLN A 67 -16.43 4.52 8.93
CA GLN A 67 -16.27 5.72 9.76
C GLN A 67 -17.44 6.70 9.56
N VAL A 68 -17.93 6.84 8.33
CA VAL A 68 -19.10 7.67 8.01
C VAL A 68 -20.36 7.10 8.65
N ASP A 69 -20.63 5.80 8.45
CA ASP A 69 -21.80 5.11 9.01
C ASP A 69 -21.84 5.19 10.54
N LEU A 70 -20.68 5.02 11.19
CA LEU A 70 -20.55 5.16 12.65
C LEU A 70 -20.89 6.59 13.11
N GLY A 71 -20.46 7.60 12.34
CA GLY A 71 -20.78 9.00 12.60
C GLY A 71 -22.28 9.27 12.51
N GLU A 72 -22.95 8.76 11.48
CA GLU A 72 -24.40 8.88 11.32
C GLU A 72 -25.15 8.19 12.46
N LEU A 73 -24.78 6.95 12.79
CA LEU A 73 -25.40 6.18 13.86
C LEU A 73 -25.25 6.89 15.22
N LYS A 74 -24.07 7.45 15.49
CA LYS A 74 -23.83 8.26 16.69
C LYS A 74 -24.73 9.49 16.74
N GLY A 75 -24.92 10.17 15.61
CA GLY A 75 -25.84 11.30 15.49
C GLY A 75 -27.28 10.91 15.82
N ARG A 76 -27.79 9.84 15.19
CA ARG A 76 -29.14 9.31 15.42
C ARG A 76 -29.36 8.86 16.86
N LEU A 77 -28.36 8.23 17.49
CA LEU A 77 -28.44 7.83 18.89
C LEU A 77 -28.50 9.05 19.82
N THR A 78 -27.70 10.08 19.53
CA THR A 78 -27.70 11.33 20.31
C THR A 78 -29.07 12.01 20.25
N GLU A 79 -29.67 12.06 19.05
CA GLU A 79 -31.01 12.59 18.85
C GLU A 79 -32.07 11.77 19.62
N ALA A 80 -32.02 10.43 19.53
CA ALA A 80 -32.93 9.57 20.26
C ALA A 80 -32.86 9.78 21.78
N ILE A 81 -31.64 9.88 22.33
CA ILE A 81 -31.44 10.17 23.76
C ILE A 81 -32.00 11.54 24.13
N SER A 82 -31.77 12.57 23.30
CA SER A 82 -32.32 13.92 23.52
C SER A 82 -33.85 13.94 23.51
N ASN A 83 -34.45 13.21 22.58
CA ASN A 83 -35.91 13.06 22.48
C ASN A 83 -36.47 12.34 23.71
N CYS A 84 -35.82 11.26 24.17
CA CYS A 84 -36.20 10.56 25.40
C CYS A 84 -36.06 11.44 26.65
N ASP A 85 -34.99 12.22 26.77
CA ASP A 85 -34.77 13.14 27.89
C ASP A 85 -35.83 14.26 27.92
N SER A 86 -36.16 14.83 26.75
CA SER A 86 -37.22 15.82 26.58
C SER A 86 -38.59 15.24 26.96
N LEU A 87 -38.87 14.00 26.55
CA LEU A 87 -40.10 13.30 26.95
C LEU A 87 -40.16 13.08 28.46
N CYS A 88 -39.04 12.66 29.08
CA CYS A 88 -38.96 12.47 30.54
C CYS A 88 -39.23 13.78 31.28
N LYS A 89 -38.64 14.89 30.83
CA LYS A 89 -38.88 16.23 31.40
C LYS A 89 -40.35 16.64 31.30
N ARG A 90 -40.99 16.39 30.16
CA ARG A 90 -42.42 16.71 29.96
C ARG A 90 -43.33 15.84 30.83
N ILE A 91 -43.04 14.55 31.00
CA ILE A 91 -43.79 13.70 31.93
C ILE A 91 -43.65 14.22 33.37
N ASN A 92 -42.45 14.66 33.76
CA ASN A 92 -42.23 15.22 35.10
C ASN A 92 -42.99 16.54 35.34
N SER A 93 -43.11 17.42 34.35
CA SER A 93 -43.81 18.71 34.49
C SER A 93 -45.34 18.59 34.38
N GLU A 94 -45.83 17.80 33.43
CA GLU A 94 -47.22 17.82 32.96
C GLU A 94 -47.92 16.47 33.10
N GLY A 95 -47.19 15.39 33.40
CA GLY A 95 -47.75 14.04 33.42
C GLY A 95 -48.65 13.72 34.64
N PRO A 96 -49.39 12.60 34.63
CA PRO A 96 -50.11 12.07 35.79
C PRO A 96 -49.18 11.75 36.97
N GLU A 97 -49.66 11.90 38.21
CA GLU A 97 -48.85 11.64 39.43
C GLU A 97 -48.21 10.25 39.45
N SER A 98 -48.94 9.21 39.01
CA SER A 98 -48.44 7.83 38.94
C SER A 98 -47.25 7.66 38.00
N LEU A 99 -47.12 8.50 36.97
CA LEU A 99 -46.00 8.48 36.02
C LEU A 99 -44.85 9.37 36.47
N ARG A 100 -45.13 10.49 37.15
CA ARG A 100 -44.08 11.39 37.70
C ARG A 100 -43.17 10.67 38.69
N SER A 101 -43.71 9.75 39.50
CA SER A 101 -42.91 8.96 40.45
C SER A 101 -42.04 7.88 39.79
N SER A 102 -42.29 7.52 38.53
CA SER A 102 -41.65 6.39 37.84
C SER A 102 -40.55 6.81 36.84
N VAL A 103 -40.48 8.07 36.43
CA VAL A 103 -39.61 8.52 35.33
C VAL A 103 -38.35 9.20 35.87
N LYS A 104 -37.18 8.78 35.36
CA LYS A 104 -35.89 9.46 35.58
C LYS A 104 -35.34 9.94 34.24
N PRO A 105 -35.08 11.25 34.06
CA PRO A 105 -34.43 11.77 32.86
C PRO A 105 -33.07 11.10 32.63
N PHE A 106 -32.67 10.99 31.37
CA PHE A 106 -31.42 10.33 30.96
C PHE A 106 -30.16 11.18 31.19
N SER A 107 -30.32 12.33 31.86
CA SER A 107 -29.24 13.29 32.07
C SER A 107 -28.05 12.65 32.79
N VAL A 108 -26.98 12.39 32.03
CA VAL A 108 -25.67 11.99 32.55
C VAL A 108 -24.99 13.24 33.10
N THR A 109 -24.63 13.18 34.38
CA THR A 109 -23.67 14.08 35.03
C THR A 109 -22.43 14.22 34.15
N ARG A 110 -22.07 15.45 33.77
CA ARG A 110 -20.79 15.74 33.11
C ARG A 110 -19.66 15.54 34.10
#